data_AF-A0ABD6HEL3-F1
#
_entry.id   AF-A0ABD6HEL3-F1
#
_cell.length_a   1.000
_cell.length_b   1.000
_cell.length_c   1.000
_cell.angle_alpha   90.00
_cell.angle_beta   90.00
_cell.angle_gamma   90.00
#
_symmetry.space_group_name_H-M   'P 1'
#
loop_
_entity.id
_entity.type
_entity.pdbx_description
1 polymer ?
#
loop_
_entity_poly.entity_id
_entity_poly.type
_entity_poly.pdbx_seq_one_letter_code
_entity_poly.pdbx_strand_id
1 'polypeptide(L)'
;MPPTLSLPLINEPAQANPPAETMSVGALEYLIGTWTNQNIGASGRGGPENPFSYNLMTLPQSPTADPSDPTQSPFGYILKSMSYYEEITFSAIHGTAANRGGTGSQISHALLYEQRVYISDGPAKDMLVHFENGIWGFLTPAAQELGPYGDGDGDGDGEAAGLQTFGTVPPELPYNIFKQISVPHGNSVLACGTVGASPVQQGAPMIGPPPQVLPAGSIDTGVYTRQSVQNLNPVYAQNPNQPLMDALVVSLPIKQFVQLDVNSDQGGGAVANINYEQERADVTQYYATYWIEDTGNGQFDQLQYSQTIMLKIPIVLKPGDAPTEITFPHITTNTLTKVPGSGVLVGKN
;
A
#
# COMPACT_ATOMS: atom_id res chain seq x y z
N MET A 1 -14.71 -18.04 13.16
CA MET A 1 -14.98 -16.90 14.06
C MET A 1 -14.29 -15.71 13.43
N PRO A 2 -14.95 -14.56 13.33
CA PRO A 2 -14.32 -13.37 12.77
C PRO A 2 -13.11 -12.94 13.63
N PRO A 3 -12.07 -12.36 13.02
CA PRO A 3 -10.94 -11.78 13.74
C PRO A 3 -11.39 -10.57 14.58
N THR A 4 -10.68 -10.31 15.67
CA THR A 4 -10.89 -9.11 16.49
C THR A 4 -10.05 -7.96 15.93
N LEU A 5 -10.69 -7.00 15.26
CA LEU A 5 -10.03 -5.87 14.58
C LEU A 5 -9.96 -4.59 15.44
N SER A 6 -10.20 -4.69 16.74
CA SER A 6 -10.27 -3.52 17.64
C SER A 6 -8.94 -3.15 18.29
N LEU A 7 -7.90 -3.96 18.09
CA LEU A 7 -6.58 -3.74 18.67
C LEU A 7 -5.57 -3.46 17.53
N PRO A 8 -4.59 -2.57 17.74
CA PRO A 8 -3.53 -2.37 16.77
C PRO A 8 -2.75 -3.65 16.48
N LEU A 9 -2.33 -3.83 15.22
CA LEU A 9 -1.43 -4.90 14.81
C LEU A 9 0.00 -4.68 15.34
N ILE A 10 0.41 -3.41 15.39
CA ILE A 10 1.73 -2.97 15.82
C ILE A 10 1.62 -2.29 17.18
N ASN A 11 2.52 -2.65 18.10
CA ASN A 11 2.66 -2.02 19.40
C ASN A 11 4.12 -1.63 19.63
N GLU A 12 4.45 -0.37 19.33
CA GLU A 12 5.80 0.17 19.53
C GLU A 12 6.11 0.29 21.03
N PRO A 13 7.31 -0.10 21.49
CA PRO A 13 7.70 0.06 22.88
C PRO A 13 7.76 1.55 23.25
N ALA A 14 7.36 1.87 24.47
CA ALA A 14 7.53 3.23 24.99
C ALA A 14 9.02 3.59 25.05
N GLN A 15 9.43 4.64 24.34
CA GLN A 15 10.80 5.11 24.35
C GLN A 15 10.83 6.65 24.44
N ALA A 16 11.57 7.16 25.42
CA ALA A 16 11.66 8.60 25.68
C ALA A 16 12.79 9.30 24.92
N ASN A 17 13.81 8.57 24.48
CA ASN A 17 14.97 9.14 23.82
C ASN A 17 15.53 8.22 22.70
N PRO A 18 15.45 8.63 21.43
CA PRO A 18 14.58 9.71 20.93
C PRO A 18 13.09 9.34 21.07
N PRO A 19 12.18 10.32 21.21
CA PRO A 19 10.75 10.07 21.13
C PRO A 19 10.33 9.67 19.70
N ALA A 20 9.14 9.11 19.55
CA ALA A 20 8.52 8.93 18.23
C ALA A 20 8.09 10.29 17.68
N GLU A 21 8.66 10.68 16.54
CA GLU A 21 8.38 11.97 15.92
C GLU A 21 7.20 11.87 14.96
N THR A 22 6.00 12.15 15.46
CA THR A 22 4.77 12.05 14.65
C THR A 22 4.56 13.19 13.66
N MET A 23 5.13 14.37 13.93
CA MET A 23 5.01 15.54 13.03
C MET A 23 6.14 15.59 11.99
N SER A 24 7.28 14.97 12.28
CA SER A 24 8.45 15.00 11.39
C SER A 24 8.31 14.08 10.18
N VAL A 25 7.31 13.19 10.16
CA VAL A 25 6.95 12.36 9.00
C VAL A 25 6.14 13.11 7.93
N GLY A 26 5.97 14.43 8.08
CA GLY A 26 5.27 15.26 7.10
C GLY A 26 3.82 14.80 6.90
N ALA A 27 3.36 14.75 5.64
CA ALA A 27 2.00 14.34 5.30
C ALA A 27 1.65 12.89 5.69
N LEU A 28 2.65 12.05 5.98
CA LEU A 28 2.40 10.68 6.44
C LEU A 28 1.81 10.66 7.85
N GLU A 29 1.89 11.75 8.62
CA GLU A 29 1.29 11.84 9.96
C GLU A 29 -0.19 11.45 9.97
N TYR A 30 -0.92 11.74 8.87
CA TYR A 30 -2.34 11.44 8.76
C TYR A 30 -2.64 9.94 8.68
N LEU A 31 -1.68 9.11 8.26
CA LEU A 31 -1.79 7.65 8.26
C LEU A 31 -1.72 7.03 9.66
N ILE A 32 -1.10 7.71 10.63
CA ILE A 32 -0.83 7.15 11.96
C ILE A 32 -2.13 6.69 12.62
N GLY A 33 -2.15 5.43 13.06
CA GLY A 33 -3.29 4.78 13.68
C GLY A 33 -3.64 3.44 13.04
N THR A 34 -4.73 2.85 13.53
CA THR A 34 -5.30 1.61 12.99
C THR A 34 -6.55 1.93 12.19
N TRP A 35 -6.70 1.28 11.05
CA TRP A 35 -7.79 1.49 10.10
C TRP A 35 -8.44 0.15 9.79
N THR A 36 -9.76 0.14 9.77
CA THR A 36 -10.56 -1.07 9.55
C THR A 36 -11.77 -0.75 8.68
N ASN A 37 -12.32 -1.77 8.05
CA ASN A 37 -13.63 -1.66 7.42
C ASN A 37 -14.72 -1.41 8.48
N GLN A 38 -15.38 -0.26 8.44
CA GLN A 38 -16.48 0.14 9.33
C GLN A 38 -17.63 0.69 8.51
N ASN A 39 -18.84 0.70 9.07
CA ASN A 39 -19.99 1.27 8.37
C ASN A 39 -19.80 2.79 8.17
N ILE A 40 -20.00 3.24 6.93
CA ILE A 40 -19.79 4.61 6.50
C ILE A 40 -21.14 5.32 6.36
N GLY A 41 -21.22 6.52 6.96
CA GLY A 41 -22.41 7.34 6.95
C GLY A 41 -23.63 6.60 7.51
N ALA A 42 -24.80 6.81 6.89
CA ALA A 42 -26.05 6.12 7.23
C ALA A 42 -26.37 4.93 6.31
N SER A 43 -25.43 4.53 5.45
CA SER A 43 -25.67 3.53 4.39
C SER A 43 -25.81 2.10 4.90
N GLY A 44 -25.26 1.82 6.09
CA GLY A 44 -25.08 0.46 6.58
C GLY A 44 -24.08 -0.36 5.76
N ARG A 45 -23.27 0.29 4.91
CA ARG A 45 -22.19 -0.31 4.10
C ARG A 45 -20.81 0.17 4.53
N GLY A 46 -19.77 -0.57 4.19
CA GLY A 46 -18.37 -0.25 4.49
C GLY A 46 -17.75 -1.14 5.57
N GLY A 47 -18.58 -1.73 6.43
CA GLY A 47 -18.15 -2.71 7.43
C GLY A 47 -17.80 -4.08 6.82
N PRO A 48 -17.33 -5.03 7.64
CA PRO A 48 -16.83 -6.33 7.17
C PRO A 48 -17.83 -7.16 6.36
N GLU A 49 -19.12 -6.97 6.58
CA GLU A 49 -20.20 -7.69 5.89
C GLU A 49 -20.46 -7.19 4.46
N ASN A 50 -20.15 -5.92 4.18
CA ASN A 50 -20.43 -5.27 2.89
C ASN A 50 -19.44 -4.12 2.63
N PRO A 51 -18.14 -4.43 2.56
CA PRO A 51 -17.09 -3.44 2.46
C PRO A 51 -17.11 -2.72 1.10
N PHE A 52 -16.61 -1.49 1.08
CA PHE A 52 -16.27 -0.78 -0.16
C PHE A 52 -14.87 -1.20 -0.60
N SER A 53 -14.75 -2.45 -1.02
CA SER A 53 -13.50 -3.04 -1.45
C SER A 53 -13.67 -3.88 -2.70
N TYR A 54 -12.57 -4.02 -3.42
CA TYR A 54 -12.51 -4.91 -4.56
C TYR A 54 -11.08 -5.36 -4.80
N ASN A 55 -10.92 -6.68 -4.92
CA ASN A 55 -9.73 -7.28 -5.45
C ASN A 55 -10.04 -7.85 -6.83
N LEU A 56 -9.22 -7.51 -7.80
CA LEU A 56 -9.20 -8.07 -9.14
C LEU A 56 -7.86 -8.73 -9.36
N MET A 57 -7.82 -10.06 -9.35
CA MET A 57 -6.59 -10.81 -9.57
C MET A 57 -6.78 -11.82 -10.69
N THR A 58 -5.69 -12.12 -11.40
CA THR A 58 -5.64 -13.21 -12.38
C THR A 58 -4.88 -14.37 -11.78
N LEU A 59 -5.41 -15.59 -11.94
CA LEU A 59 -4.70 -16.81 -11.58
C LEU A 59 -4.36 -17.59 -12.86
N PRO A 60 -3.08 -17.94 -13.09
CA PRO A 60 -2.71 -18.81 -14.19
C PRO A 60 -3.37 -20.18 -14.03
N GLN A 61 -3.77 -20.79 -15.14
CA GLN A 61 -4.41 -22.10 -15.19
C GLN A 61 -3.74 -22.97 -16.25
N SER A 62 -3.88 -24.29 -16.12
CA SER A 62 -3.41 -25.20 -17.16
C SER A 62 -4.39 -25.17 -18.35
N PRO A 63 -3.94 -24.89 -19.58
CA PRO A 63 -4.80 -25.05 -20.75
C PRO A 63 -4.98 -26.52 -21.15
N THR A 64 -4.15 -27.42 -20.60
CA THR A 64 -4.14 -28.86 -20.92
C THR A 64 -4.42 -29.74 -19.70
N ALA A 65 -5.03 -29.16 -18.67
CA ALA A 65 -5.63 -29.93 -17.58
C ALA A 65 -6.61 -30.96 -18.19
N ASP A 66 -6.62 -32.19 -17.66
CA ASP A 66 -7.62 -33.22 -17.98
C ASP A 66 -9.02 -32.56 -18.04
N PRO A 67 -9.95 -32.91 -18.96
CA PRO A 67 -11.30 -32.35 -18.94
C PRO A 67 -12.05 -32.52 -17.59
N SER A 68 -11.57 -33.40 -16.71
CA SER A 68 -12.04 -33.58 -15.33
C SER A 68 -11.25 -32.79 -14.27
N ASP A 69 -10.15 -32.12 -14.65
CA ASP A 69 -9.35 -31.29 -13.78
C ASP A 69 -10.01 -29.91 -13.60
N PRO A 70 -10.39 -29.55 -12.36
CA PRO A 70 -11.11 -28.31 -12.06
C PRO A 70 -10.29 -27.04 -12.31
N THR A 71 -9.00 -27.16 -12.64
CA THR A 71 -8.09 -26.06 -12.97
C THR A 71 -7.97 -25.78 -14.47
N GLN A 72 -8.81 -26.42 -15.30
CA GLN A 72 -8.83 -26.14 -16.72
C GLN A 72 -9.44 -24.75 -17.00
N SER A 73 -8.74 -23.94 -17.79
CA SER A 73 -9.32 -22.76 -18.42
C SER A 73 -9.01 -22.72 -19.91
N PRO A 74 -10.00 -22.48 -20.78
CA PRO A 74 -9.76 -22.31 -22.22
C PRO A 74 -8.91 -21.07 -22.54
N PHE A 75 -8.71 -20.18 -21.57
CA PHE A 75 -7.89 -18.97 -21.72
C PHE A 75 -6.47 -19.12 -21.15
N GLY A 76 -6.17 -20.25 -20.48
CA GLY A 76 -4.92 -20.43 -19.72
C GLY A 76 -4.86 -19.60 -18.43
N TYR A 77 -5.93 -18.89 -18.08
CA TYR A 77 -6.07 -18.15 -16.82
C TYR A 77 -7.53 -18.10 -16.37
N ILE A 78 -7.77 -17.78 -15.11
CA ILE A 78 -9.09 -17.37 -14.62
C ILE A 78 -8.99 -15.99 -14.00
N LEU A 79 -10.08 -15.25 -14.11
CA LEU A 79 -10.28 -14.04 -13.32
C LEU A 79 -10.80 -14.44 -11.95
N LYS A 80 -10.28 -13.82 -10.89
CA LYS A 80 -10.81 -13.95 -9.54
C LYS A 80 -11.07 -12.54 -9.01
N SER A 81 -12.35 -12.24 -8.87
CA SER A 81 -12.83 -11.01 -8.26
C SER A 81 -13.42 -11.31 -6.89
N MET A 82 -13.05 -10.55 -5.86
CA MET A 82 -13.67 -10.69 -4.54
C MET A 82 -13.76 -9.37 -3.79
N SER A 83 -14.79 -9.25 -2.96
CA SER A 83 -14.80 -8.29 -1.86
C SER A 83 -14.06 -8.87 -0.65
N TYR A 84 -13.44 -7.99 0.12
CA TYR A 84 -12.64 -8.34 1.28
C TYR A 84 -12.75 -7.26 2.35
N TYR A 85 -12.48 -7.60 3.60
CA TYR A 85 -12.26 -6.61 4.62
C TYR A 85 -10.84 -6.75 5.17
N GLU A 86 -10.31 -5.68 5.76
CA GLU A 86 -8.94 -5.67 6.25
C GLU A 86 -8.78 -4.81 7.49
N GLU A 87 -7.61 -4.97 8.08
CA GLU A 87 -7.04 -4.08 9.08
C GLU A 87 -5.64 -3.66 8.65
N ILE A 88 -5.30 -2.39 8.88
CA ILE A 88 -3.96 -1.86 8.66
C ILE A 88 -3.60 -0.92 9.81
N THR A 89 -2.41 -1.10 10.38
CA THR A 89 -1.89 -0.21 11.43
C THR A 89 -0.64 0.50 10.91
N PHE A 90 -0.55 1.80 11.14
CA PHE A 90 0.65 2.61 10.92
C PHE A 90 1.12 3.16 12.27
N SER A 91 2.38 2.91 12.62
CA SER A 91 3.00 3.39 13.84
C SER A 91 4.27 4.16 13.52
N ALA A 92 4.42 5.36 14.07
CA ALA A 92 5.68 6.10 13.95
C ALA A 92 6.78 5.39 14.73
N ILE A 93 7.94 5.26 14.12
CA ILE A 93 9.11 4.69 14.79
C ILE A 93 9.83 5.77 15.60
N HIS A 94 10.52 5.34 16.65
CA HIS A 94 11.34 6.23 17.45
C HIS A 94 12.65 6.58 16.74
N GLY A 95 12.96 7.87 16.68
CA GLY A 95 14.16 8.38 16.03
C GLY A 95 14.10 8.40 14.50
N THR A 96 15.24 8.69 13.90
CA THR A 96 15.39 8.86 12.45
C THR A 96 16.63 8.13 11.95
N ALA A 97 16.71 7.91 10.64
CA ALA A 97 17.89 7.33 10.00
C ALA A 97 18.52 8.34 9.04
N ALA A 98 19.78 8.71 9.28
CA ALA A 98 20.53 9.64 8.44
C ALA A 98 21.36 8.88 7.38
N ASN A 99 21.04 9.09 6.10
CA ASN A 99 21.88 8.72 4.97
C ASN A 99 22.93 9.81 4.73
N ARG A 100 24.21 9.48 4.94
CA ARG A 100 25.34 10.43 4.90
C ARG A 100 26.07 10.37 3.56
N GLY A 101 26.24 11.51 2.90
CA GLY A 101 26.85 11.62 1.57
C GLY A 101 28.18 12.37 1.50
N GLY A 102 28.72 12.83 2.64
CA GLY A 102 29.94 13.63 2.74
C GLY A 102 29.72 15.13 2.52
N THR A 103 28.83 15.52 1.61
CA THR A 103 28.47 16.93 1.33
C THR A 103 27.17 17.40 1.98
N GLY A 104 26.34 16.46 2.45
CA GLY A 104 25.04 16.68 3.06
C GLY A 104 24.44 15.35 3.50
N SER A 105 23.24 15.39 4.08
CA SER A 105 22.52 14.20 4.54
C SER A 105 21.07 14.22 4.08
N GLN A 106 20.51 13.02 3.96
CA GLN A 106 19.08 12.79 3.82
C GLN A 106 18.61 12.08 5.08
N ILE A 107 17.63 12.67 5.78
CA ILE A 107 17.05 12.10 6.98
C ILE A 107 15.77 11.36 6.61
N SER A 108 15.66 10.11 7.01
CA SER A 108 14.48 9.28 6.85
C SER A 108 13.70 9.23 8.16
N HIS A 109 12.48 9.75 8.11
CA HIS A 109 11.44 9.60 9.13
C HIS A 109 10.52 8.47 8.68
N ALA A 110 10.13 7.54 9.56
CA ALA A 110 9.45 6.33 9.12
C ALA A 110 8.22 5.97 9.97
N LEU A 111 7.23 5.41 9.28
CA LEU A 111 6.11 4.68 9.86
C LEU A 111 6.28 3.21 9.54
N LEU A 112 6.29 2.36 10.56
CA LEU A 112 6.09 0.93 10.39
C LEU A 112 4.61 0.69 10.08
N TYR A 113 4.31 -0.18 9.12
CA TYR A 113 2.94 -0.63 8.89
C TYR A 113 2.84 -2.15 8.73
N GLU A 114 1.66 -2.67 9.08
CA GLU A 114 1.24 -4.05 8.87
C GLU A 114 -0.20 -4.04 8.38
N GLN A 115 -0.51 -4.88 7.38
CA GLN A 115 -1.84 -5.05 6.79
C GLN A 115 -2.23 -6.53 6.79
N ARG A 116 -3.51 -6.82 7.07
CA ARG A 116 -4.11 -8.16 6.98
C ARG A 116 -5.45 -8.14 6.26
N VAL A 117 -5.60 -9.00 5.26
CA VAL A 117 -6.80 -9.06 4.41
C VAL A 117 -7.55 -10.36 4.62
N TYR A 118 -8.88 -10.25 4.77
CA TYR A 118 -9.80 -11.34 5.02
C TYR A 118 -10.91 -11.37 3.97
N ILE A 119 -11.36 -12.57 3.60
CA ILE A 119 -12.50 -12.73 2.70
C ILE A 119 -13.79 -12.27 3.41
N SER A 120 -14.57 -11.40 2.76
CA SER A 120 -15.81 -10.85 3.35
C SER A 120 -17.03 -11.75 3.22
N ASP A 121 -17.06 -12.64 2.21
CA ASP A 121 -18.25 -13.44 1.91
C ASP A 121 -17.90 -14.82 1.29
N GLY A 122 -18.87 -15.73 1.30
CA GLY A 122 -18.78 -17.05 0.71
C GLY A 122 -18.15 -18.12 1.62
N PRO A 123 -17.84 -19.31 1.08
CA PRO A 123 -17.40 -20.46 1.87
C PRO A 123 -16.10 -20.26 2.66
N ALA A 124 -15.29 -19.28 2.24
CA ALA A 124 -14.01 -18.95 2.87
C ALA A 124 -14.08 -17.63 3.67
N LYS A 125 -15.27 -17.15 4.01
CA LYS A 125 -15.46 -15.96 4.86
C LYS A 125 -14.62 -16.04 6.13
N ASP A 126 -14.04 -14.90 6.51
CA ASP A 126 -13.12 -14.70 7.64
C ASP A 126 -11.73 -15.36 7.48
N MET A 127 -11.44 -16.00 6.35
CA MET A 127 -10.11 -16.56 6.09
C MET A 127 -9.12 -15.43 5.80
N LEU A 128 -8.00 -15.39 6.53
CA LEU A 128 -6.84 -14.56 6.20
C LEU A 128 -6.27 -15.03 4.86
N VAL A 129 -6.24 -14.14 3.87
CA VAL A 129 -5.81 -14.46 2.50
C VAL A 129 -4.57 -13.70 2.07
N HIS A 130 -4.27 -12.58 2.73
CA HIS A 130 -3.09 -11.78 2.41
C HIS A 130 -2.57 -11.05 3.64
N PHE A 131 -1.26 -10.83 3.63
CA PHE A 131 -0.50 -10.11 4.64
C PHE A 131 0.59 -9.32 3.91
N GLU A 132 0.80 -8.08 4.30
CA GLU A 132 2.00 -7.32 3.95
C GLU A 132 2.44 -6.44 5.12
N ASN A 133 3.73 -6.12 5.17
CA ASN A 133 4.26 -5.15 6.12
C ASN A 133 5.42 -4.35 5.50
N GLY A 134 5.83 -3.28 6.17
CA GLY A 134 7.01 -2.53 5.77
C GLY A 134 7.03 -1.12 6.30
N ILE A 135 7.63 -0.20 5.55
CA ILE A 135 7.87 1.17 5.97
C ILE A 135 7.22 2.15 5.00
N TRP A 136 6.54 3.16 5.52
CA TRP A 136 6.32 4.43 4.83
C TRP A 136 7.35 5.44 5.33
N GLY A 137 8.17 5.98 4.45
CA GLY A 137 9.21 6.93 4.81
C GLY A 137 8.98 8.31 4.22
N PHE A 138 9.32 9.34 4.99
CA PHE A 138 9.40 10.73 4.57
C PHE A 138 10.86 11.19 4.65
N LEU A 139 11.36 11.79 3.58
CA LEU A 139 12.75 12.17 3.42
C LEU A 139 12.90 13.69 3.50
N THR A 140 13.78 14.15 4.39
CA THR A 140 14.12 15.57 4.51
C THR A 140 15.60 15.80 4.27
N PRO A 141 16.00 16.85 3.54
CA PRO A 141 17.40 17.17 3.33
C PRO A 141 17.95 17.86 4.59
N ALA A 142 19.18 17.55 4.97
CA ALA A 142 19.86 18.14 6.12
C ALA A 142 21.34 18.40 5.82
N ALA A 143 21.95 19.30 6.60
CA ALA A 143 23.40 19.36 6.68
C ALA A 143 23.92 18.06 7.30
N GLN A 144 25.10 17.61 6.91
CA GLN A 144 25.70 16.42 7.49
C GLN A 144 26.35 16.75 8.84
N GLU A 145 25.86 16.08 9.87
CA GLU A 145 26.39 16.12 11.25
C GLU A 145 27.40 15.00 11.52
N LEU A 146 28.28 15.22 12.49
CA LEU A 146 29.18 14.17 13.01
C LEU A 146 28.40 12.97 13.54
N GLY A 147 29.07 11.82 13.59
CA GLY A 147 28.50 10.60 14.17
C GLY A 147 28.22 10.76 15.67
N PRO A 148 27.50 9.80 16.26
CA PRO A 148 27.36 9.73 17.73
C PRO A 148 28.71 9.60 18.45
N TYR A 149 29.81 9.35 17.73
CA TYR A 149 31.18 9.26 18.23
C TYR A 149 32.13 10.33 17.67
N GLY A 150 31.61 11.45 17.16
CA GLY A 150 32.45 12.53 16.64
C GLY A 150 33.08 12.23 15.27
N ASP A 151 34.30 12.72 15.04
CA ASP A 151 35.08 12.58 13.80
C ASP A 151 35.92 11.29 13.73
N GLY A 152 36.05 10.56 14.85
CA GLY A 152 36.71 9.25 14.92
C GLY A 152 38.24 9.27 14.86
N ASP A 153 38.86 10.44 14.67
CA ASP A 153 40.29 10.59 14.34
C ASP A 153 41.12 11.26 15.44
N GLY A 154 40.55 11.53 16.62
CA GLY A 154 41.26 12.10 17.77
C GLY A 154 41.06 11.36 19.10
N ASP A 155 41.92 11.65 20.08
CA ASP A 155 41.67 11.40 21.51
C ASP A 155 40.54 12.32 22.07
N GLY A 156 39.65 12.81 21.19
CA GLY A 156 38.82 13.99 21.37
C GLY A 156 37.42 13.67 21.89
N ASP A 157 37.19 14.13 23.11
CA ASP A 157 35.97 14.65 23.71
C ASP A 157 34.67 14.36 22.92
N GLY A 158 33.86 13.41 23.39
CA GLY A 158 32.50 13.16 22.89
C GLY A 158 31.54 14.37 22.94
N GLU A 159 32.03 15.54 23.37
CA GLU A 159 31.38 16.85 23.36
C GLU A 159 31.07 17.38 21.94
N ALA A 160 31.73 16.89 20.88
CA ALA A 160 31.47 17.32 19.49
C ALA A 160 30.47 16.43 18.73
N ALA A 161 30.04 15.31 19.30
CA ALA A 161 29.11 14.37 18.67
C ALA A 161 27.74 15.01 18.42
N GLY A 162 27.25 14.96 17.18
CA GLY A 162 25.95 15.53 16.79
C GLY A 162 25.84 17.06 16.85
N LEU A 163 26.92 17.80 17.08
CA LEU A 163 26.89 19.27 17.21
C LEU A 163 27.66 20.02 16.12
N GLN A 164 28.56 19.35 15.38
CA GLN A 164 29.27 19.94 14.26
C GLN A 164 28.74 19.45 12.91
N THR A 165 28.41 20.38 12.02
CA THR A 165 28.01 20.15 10.64
C THR A 165 29.15 20.46 9.68
N PHE A 166 29.44 19.57 8.72
CA PHE A 166 30.54 19.74 7.76
C PHE A 166 30.09 19.59 6.30
N GLY A 167 29.04 18.82 6.04
CA GLY A 167 28.37 18.79 4.75
C GLY A 167 27.27 19.84 4.70
N THR A 168 27.55 21.04 4.16
CA THR A 168 26.59 22.16 4.14
C THR A 168 25.74 22.26 2.87
N VAL A 169 25.82 21.26 1.99
CA VAL A 169 25.02 21.19 0.76
C VAL A 169 24.06 20.00 0.88
N PRO A 170 22.87 20.20 1.48
CA PRO A 170 21.86 19.16 1.52
C PRO A 170 21.49 18.69 0.10
N PRO A 171 21.23 17.38 -0.10
CA PRO A 171 20.89 16.85 -1.41
C PRO A 171 19.51 17.36 -1.84
N GLU A 172 19.32 17.54 -3.15
CA GLU A 172 17.98 17.69 -3.72
C GLU A 172 17.21 16.38 -3.61
N LEU A 173 15.94 16.46 -3.21
CA LEU A 173 15.06 15.31 -3.02
C LEU A 173 13.87 15.41 -4.00
N PRO A 174 14.04 14.99 -5.27
CA PRO A 174 12.93 14.99 -6.24
C PRO A 174 11.79 14.06 -5.80
N TYR A 175 12.12 13.01 -5.03
CA TYR A 175 11.18 12.11 -4.36
C TYR A 175 11.45 12.19 -2.86
N ASN A 176 10.42 12.54 -2.09
CA ASN A 176 10.53 12.77 -0.65
C ASN A 176 9.62 11.86 0.18
N ILE A 177 8.93 10.90 -0.45
CA ILE A 177 8.28 9.78 0.22
C ILE A 177 8.66 8.46 -0.44
N PHE A 178 8.63 7.39 0.34
CA PHE A 178 8.74 6.03 -0.17
C PHE A 178 7.87 5.04 0.61
N LYS A 179 7.45 3.95 -0.04
CA LYS A 179 6.82 2.78 0.57
C LYS A 179 7.72 1.57 0.31
N GLN A 180 8.14 0.90 1.38
CA GLN A 180 8.76 -0.42 1.35
C GLN A 180 7.73 -1.48 1.70
N ILE A 181 7.73 -2.59 0.98
CA ILE A 181 6.75 -3.66 1.14
C ILE A 181 7.49 -4.99 1.17
N SER A 182 7.16 -5.81 2.15
CA SER A 182 7.53 -7.22 2.23
C SER A 182 6.25 -8.05 2.19
N VAL A 183 6.20 -8.96 1.21
CA VAL A 183 5.02 -9.78 0.93
C VAL A 183 5.42 -11.25 1.02
N PRO A 184 4.72 -12.09 1.82
CA PRO A 184 5.04 -13.51 1.98
C PRO A 184 5.00 -14.34 0.70
N HIS A 185 4.43 -13.81 -0.39
CA HIS A 185 4.53 -14.38 -1.74
C HIS A 185 5.98 -14.39 -2.28
N GLY A 186 6.91 -13.71 -1.60
CA GLY A 186 8.32 -13.66 -1.98
C GLY A 186 8.67 -12.43 -2.81
N ASN A 187 7.96 -11.32 -2.58
CA ASN A 187 8.21 -10.05 -3.23
C ASN A 187 8.67 -9.00 -2.21
N SER A 188 9.65 -8.20 -2.60
CA SER A 188 10.06 -6.98 -1.90
C SER A 188 9.92 -5.80 -2.84
N VAL A 189 9.25 -4.74 -2.39
CA VAL A 189 8.98 -3.55 -3.22
C VAL A 189 9.58 -2.33 -2.54
N LEU A 190 10.24 -1.47 -3.32
CA LEU A 190 10.49 -0.07 -2.99
C LEU A 190 9.77 0.79 -4.03
N ALA A 191 8.82 1.60 -3.58
CA ALA A 191 8.08 2.54 -4.41
C ALA A 191 8.31 3.96 -3.90
N CYS A 192 8.68 4.88 -4.79
CA CYS A 192 9.00 6.26 -4.42
C CYS A 192 7.94 7.21 -4.95
N GLY A 193 7.82 8.37 -4.30
CA GLY A 193 6.84 9.38 -4.63
C GLY A 193 7.24 10.75 -4.11
N THR A 194 6.35 11.71 -4.33
CA THR A 194 6.56 13.09 -3.90
C THR A 194 5.31 13.63 -3.25
N VAL A 195 5.49 14.32 -2.12
CA VAL A 195 4.46 15.10 -1.46
C VAL A 195 4.91 16.56 -1.37
N GLY A 196 4.03 17.48 -1.75
CA GLY A 196 4.30 18.91 -1.72
C GLY A 196 4.30 19.49 -0.30
N ALA A 197 4.83 20.70 -0.15
CA ALA A 197 4.84 21.42 1.13
C ALA A 197 3.43 21.78 1.66
N SER A 198 2.42 21.77 0.79
CA SER A 198 1.01 21.96 1.15
C SER A 198 0.21 20.76 0.62
N PRO A 199 0.21 19.63 1.33
CA PRO A 199 -0.35 18.36 0.85
C PRO A 199 -1.88 18.30 0.92
N VAL A 200 -2.50 19.18 1.73
CA VAL A 200 -3.94 19.18 1.97
C VAL A 200 -4.66 19.87 0.81
N GLN A 201 -5.58 19.14 0.20
CA GLN A 201 -6.45 19.59 -0.89
C GLN A 201 -7.89 19.73 -0.38
N GLN A 202 -8.61 20.74 -0.86
CA GLN A 202 -10.00 21.00 -0.43
C GLN A 202 -11.01 20.22 -1.27
N GLY A 203 -12.13 19.84 -0.65
CA GLY A 203 -13.19 19.04 -1.28
C GLY A 203 -12.93 17.53 -1.21
N ALA A 204 -13.74 16.77 -1.94
CA ALA A 204 -13.56 15.33 -2.11
C ALA A 204 -12.53 15.03 -3.23
N PRO A 205 -11.76 13.94 -3.13
CA PRO A 205 -10.86 13.54 -4.20
C PRO A 205 -11.63 13.13 -5.47
N MET A 206 -11.03 13.36 -6.62
CA MET A 206 -11.48 12.79 -7.89
C MET A 206 -10.81 11.44 -8.12
N ILE A 207 -11.54 10.36 -7.82
CA ILE A 207 -11.02 9.00 -8.00
C ILE A 207 -11.44 8.47 -9.37
N GLY A 208 -10.47 8.32 -10.26
CA GLY A 208 -10.64 7.68 -11.57
C GLY A 208 -10.35 6.17 -11.54
N PRO A 209 -10.56 5.46 -12.67
CA PRO A 209 -10.10 4.08 -12.80
C PRO A 209 -8.56 4.00 -12.67
N PRO A 210 -8.02 2.84 -12.25
CA PRO A 210 -6.58 2.60 -12.28
C PRO A 210 -5.98 2.81 -13.68
N PRO A 211 -4.71 3.21 -13.81
CA PRO A 211 -4.04 3.44 -15.09
C PRO A 211 -4.12 2.26 -16.05
N GLN A 212 -4.05 1.03 -15.54
CA GLN A 212 -4.21 -0.20 -16.32
C GLN A 212 -5.13 -1.18 -15.62
N VAL A 213 -6.28 -1.48 -16.25
CA VAL A 213 -7.28 -2.43 -15.74
C VAL A 213 -7.26 -3.75 -16.50
N LEU A 214 -7.05 -3.70 -17.82
CA LEU A 214 -7.01 -4.88 -18.68
C LEU A 214 -5.58 -5.38 -18.84
N PRO A 215 -5.39 -6.69 -19.07
CA PRO A 215 -4.08 -7.23 -19.37
C PRO A 215 -3.51 -6.63 -20.65
N ALA A 216 -2.19 -6.45 -20.67
CA ALA A 216 -1.44 -6.09 -21.86
C ALA A 216 -0.90 -7.34 -22.54
N GLY A 217 -1.14 -7.45 -23.84
CA GLY A 217 -0.79 -8.61 -24.67
C GLY A 217 -2.00 -9.13 -25.45
N SER A 218 -1.74 -10.04 -26.39
CA SER A 218 -2.78 -10.64 -27.24
C SER A 218 -3.53 -11.74 -26.49
N ILE A 219 -4.47 -11.36 -25.62
CA ILE A 219 -5.29 -12.29 -24.83
C ILE A 219 -6.77 -11.91 -24.85
N ASP A 220 -7.65 -12.91 -24.75
CA ASP A 220 -9.10 -12.68 -24.61
C ASP A 220 -9.41 -12.08 -23.24
N THR A 221 -10.06 -10.91 -23.23
CA THR A 221 -10.49 -10.17 -22.03
C THR A 221 -12.00 -10.20 -21.80
N GLY A 222 -12.76 -10.99 -22.56
CA GLY A 222 -14.22 -11.10 -22.45
C GLY A 222 -14.71 -11.58 -21.07
N VAL A 223 -13.83 -12.20 -20.27
CA VAL A 223 -14.13 -12.55 -18.87
C VAL A 223 -14.29 -11.32 -17.96
N TYR A 224 -13.70 -10.16 -18.31
CA TYR A 224 -13.81 -8.92 -17.55
C TYR A 224 -15.17 -8.23 -17.73
N THR A 225 -15.88 -8.50 -18.83
CA THR A 225 -17.14 -7.82 -19.17
C THR A 225 -18.38 -8.67 -18.91
N ARG A 226 -18.22 -9.96 -18.60
CA ARG A 226 -19.34 -10.90 -18.38
C ARG A 226 -19.46 -11.31 -16.92
N GLN A 227 -20.70 -11.36 -16.42
CA GLN A 227 -20.97 -11.89 -15.09
C GLN A 227 -20.77 -13.41 -15.09
N SER A 228 -19.96 -13.92 -14.17
CA SER A 228 -19.70 -15.36 -14.00
C SER A 228 -19.14 -15.65 -12.62
N VAL A 229 -18.92 -16.92 -12.27
CA VAL A 229 -18.25 -17.30 -11.02
C VAL A 229 -16.82 -16.76 -10.90
N GLN A 230 -16.19 -16.37 -12.03
CA GLN A 230 -14.87 -15.74 -12.10
C GLN A 230 -14.93 -14.21 -11.99
N ASN A 231 -16.10 -13.63 -12.26
CA ASN A 231 -16.32 -12.19 -12.29
C ASN A 231 -17.73 -11.89 -11.79
N LEU A 232 -17.85 -11.75 -10.48
CA LEU A 232 -19.14 -11.54 -9.82
C LEU A 232 -19.68 -10.12 -10.07
N ASN A 233 -18.80 -9.17 -10.39
CA ASN A 233 -19.15 -7.78 -10.63
C ASN A 233 -18.38 -7.20 -11.84
N PRO A 234 -18.92 -7.36 -13.07
CA PRO A 234 -18.28 -6.84 -14.28
C PRO A 234 -18.16 -5.32 -14.36
N VAL A 235 -18.95 -4.58 -13.58
CA VAL A 235 -18.82 -3.12 -13.49
C VAL A 235 -17.52 -2.79 -12.75
N TYR A 236 -17.26 -3.43 -11.62
CA TYR A 236 -16.01 -3.25 -10.88
C TYR A 236 -14.81 -3.86 -11.62
N ALA A 237 -14.98 -4.95 -12.37
CA ALA A 237 -13.89 -5.48 -13.20
C ALA A 237 -13.44 -4.52 -14.32
N GLN A 238 -14.34 -3.65 -14.81
CA GLN A 238 -13.99 -2.62 -15.79
C GLN A 238 -13.50 -1.31 -15.14
N ASN A 239 -13.90 -1.06 -13.90
CA ASN A 239 -13.44 0.05 -13.10
C ASN A 239 -13.22 -0.39 -11.65
N PRO A 240 -12.02 -0.93 -11.33
CA PRO A 240 -11.74 -1.44 -10.00
C PRO A 240 -11.86 -0.40 -8.89
N ASN A 241 -11.76 0.89 -9.21
CA ASN A 241 -11.94 1.97 -8.25
C ASN A 241 -13.40 2.40 -8.06
N GLN A 242 -14.36 1.79 -8.78
CA GLN A 242 -15.79 2.04 -8.58
C GLN A 242 -16.27 1.90 -7.12
N PRO A 243 -15.89 0.88 -6.32
CA PRO A 243 -16.24 0.84 -4.90
C PRO A 243 -15.74 2.06 -4.11
N LEU A 244 -14.62 2.68 -4.48
CA LEU A 244 -14.16 3.91 -3.83
C LEU A 244 -15.07 5.09 -4.14
N MET A 245 -15.45 5.23 -5.42
CA MET A 245 -16.44 6.24 -5.85
C MET A 245 -17.79 6.03 -5.17
N ASP A 246 -18.23 4.78 -5.03
CA ASP A 246 -19.48 4.44 -4.34
C ASP A 246 -19.41 4.77 -2.85
N ALA A 247 -18.25 4.63 -2.21
CA ALA A 247 -18.05 5.06 -0.84
C ALA A 247 -18.20 6.57 -0.70
N LEU A 248 -17.57 7.37 -1.58
CA LEU A 248 -17.68 8.84 -1.59
C LEU A 248 -19.13 9.33 -1.67
N VAL A 249 -20.00 8.61 -2.36
CA VAL A 249 -21.44 8.95 -2.46
C VAL A 249 -22.17 8.81 -1.13
N VAL A 250 -21.74 7.89 -0.26
CA VAL A 250 -22.41 7.60 1.01
C VAL A 250 -21.67 8.12 2.24
N SER A 251 -20.40 8.52 2.08
CA SER A 251 -19.60 9.18 3.11
C SER A 251 -20.27 10.48 3.57
N LEU A 252 -19.93 10.90 4.79
CA LEU A 252 -20.19 12.28 5.19
C LEU A 252 -19.41 13.22 4.25
N PRO A 253 -19.85 14.48 4.06
CA PRO A 253 -19.23 15.38 3.10
C PRO A 253 -17.73 15.60 3.37
N ILE A 254 -16.88 15.07 2.48
CA ILE A 254 -15.43 15.24 2.55
C ILE A 254 -15.08 16.72 2.41
N LYS A 255 -14.38 17.25 3.41
CA LYS A 255 -13.98 18.67 3.45
C LYS A 255 -12.63 18.90 2.82
N GLN A 256 -11.73 17.96 3.04
CA GLN A 256 -10.36 18.01 2.55
C GLN A 256 -9.75 16.62 2.56
N PHE A 257 -8.69 16.44 1.78
CA PHE A 257 -7.95 15.19 1.70
C PHE A 257 -6.45 15.44 1.51
N VAL A 258 -5.67 14.41 1.82
CA VAL A 258 -4.25 14.29 1.45
C VAL A 258 -4.13 13.13 0.49
N GLN A 259 -3.38 13.33 -0.59
CA GLN A 259 -3.08 12.29 -1.57
C GLN A 259 -1.61 11.90 -1.49
N LEU A 260 -1.35 10.59 -1.43
CA LEU A 260 0.00 10.02 -1.49
C LEU A 260 0.07 9.09 -2.69
N ASP A 261 0.98 9.40 -3.62
CA ASP A 261 1.26 8.58 -4.80
C ASP A 261 2.66 8.01 -4.69
N VAL A 262 2.80 6.70 -4.91
CA VAL A 262 4.09 6.00 -4.94
C VAL A 262 4.14 5.04 -6.12
N ASN A 263 5.31 4.90 -6.74
CA ASN A 263 5.53 4.00 -7.88
C ASN A 263 6.95 3.43 -7.83
N SER A 264 7.10 2.13 -8.11
CA SER A 264 8.39 1.43 -8.15
C SER A 264 9.28 1.85 -9.31
N ASP A 265 8.75 2.50 -10.36
CA ASP A 265 9.53 2.99 -11.49
C ASP A 265 10.06 4.41 -11.29
N GLN A 266 9.83 4.99 -10.12
CA GLN A 266 10.22 6.36 -9.77
C GLN A 266 11.29 6.34 -8.68
N GLY A 267 12.15 7.36 -8.65
CA GLY A 267 13.05 7.62 -7.52
C GLY A 267 14.00 6.49 -7.10
N GLY A 268 14.40 5.62 -8.04
CA GLY A 268 15.26 4.47 -7.73
C GLY A 268 14.51 3.31 -7.06
N GLY A 269 13.18 3.31 -7.11
CA GLY A 269 12.35 2.18 -6.73
C GLY A 269 12.65 0.92 -7.54
N ALA A 270 12.18 -0.21 -7.03
CA ALA A 270 12.34 -1.50 -7.66
C ALA A 270 11.38 -2.53 -7.06
N VAL A 271 11.16 -3.62 -7.80
CA VAL A 271 10.58 -4.85 -7.28
C VAL A 271 11.63 -5.95 -7.34
N ALA A 272 11.75 -6.72 -6.27
CA ALA A 272 12.57 -7.92 -6.20
C ALA A 272 11.68 -9.14 -5.92
N ASN A 273 11.92 -10.22 -6.67
CA ASN A 273 11.10 -11.43 -6.66
C ASN A 273 11.98 -12.64 -6.28
N ILE A 274 11.44 -13.62 -5.57
CA ILE A 274 12.07 -14.95 -5.45
C ILE A 274 11.98 -15.71 -6.79
N ASN A 275 12.81 -16.75 -6.96
CA ASN A 275 12.92 -17.49 -8.22
C ASN A 275 11.58 -18.00 -8.77
N TYR A 276 10.67 -18.48 -7.90
CA TYR A 276 9.38 -18.97 -8.36
C TYR A 276 8.55 -17.87 -9.04
N GLU A 277 8.46 -16.70 -8.40
CA GLU A 277 7.75 -15.55 -8.92
C GLU A 277 8.38 -15.09 -10.25
N GLN A 278 9.72 -14.97 -10.31
CA GLN A 278 10.43 -14.60 -11.55
C GLN A 278 10.08 -15.51 -12.74
N GLU A 279 9.85 -16.81 -12.50
CA GLU A 279 9.56 -17.78 -13.55
C GLU A 279 8.07 -17.91 -13.88
N ARG A 280 7.18 -17.60 -12.93
CA ARG A 280 5.76 -18.01 -13.00
C ARG A 280 4.77 -16.87 -12.87
N ALA A 281 5.12 -15.79 -12.17
CA ALA A 281 4.23 -14.66 -11.90
C ALA A 281 5.06 -13.41 -11.52
N ASP A 282 5.94 -13.00 -12.42
CA ASP A 282 6.98 -12.00 -12.12
C ASP A 282 6.34 -10.63 -11.86
N VAL A 283 6.48 -10.11 -10.63
CA VAL A 283 5.98 -8.77 -10.31
C VAL A 283 6.97 -7.76 -10.88
N THR A 284 6.57 -7.05 -11.94
CA THR A 284 7.45 -6.14 -12.66
C THR A 284 7.31 -4.69 -12.21
N GLN A 285 6.19 -4.34 -11.59
CA GLN A 285 5.89 -2.96 -11.20
C GLN A 285 4.89 -2.95 -10.05
N TYR A 286 5.01 -1.94 -9.20
CA TYR A 286 4.04 -1.57 -8.18
C TYR A 286 3.73 -0.09 -8.28
N TYR A 287 2.46 0.28 -8.14
CA TYR A 287 2.06 1.66 -7.86
C TYR A 287 0.82 1.70 -6.99
N ALA A 288 0.69 2.76 -6.20
CA ALA A 288 -0.50 2.98 -5.41
C ALA A 288 -0.78 4.46 -5.18
N THR A 289 -2.07 4.77 -5.04
CA THR A 289 -2.56 6.07 -4.58
C THR A 289 -3.38 5.87 -3.31
N TYR A 290 -3.10 6.67 -2.30
CA TYR A 290 -3.82 6.74 -1.03
C TYR A 290 -4.49 8.11 -0.94
N TRP A 291 -5.77 8.15 -0.57
CA TRP A 291 -6.53 9.34 -0.22
C TRP A 291 -6.92 9.25 1.25
N ILE A 292 -6.40 10.18 2.05
CA ILE A 292 -6.68 10.28 3.48
C ILE A 292 -7.60 11.48 3.64
N GLU A 293 -8.79 11.27 4.19
CA GLU A 293 -9.90 12.21 4.03
C GLU A 293 -10.48 12.64 5.38
N ASP A 294 -10.85 13.92 5.47
CA ASP A 294 -11.60 14.49 6.58
C ASP A 294 -13.09 14.49 6.21
N THR A 295 -13.86 13.62 6.85
CA THR A 295 -15.30 13.46 6.61
C THR A 295 -16.16 14.55 7.28
N GLY A 296 -15.54 15.63 7.77
CA GLY A 296 -16.19 16.85 8.26
C GLY A 296 -16.15 17.06 9.76
N ASN A 297 -15.33 16.28 10.48
CA ASN A 297 -15.09 16.42 11.91
C ASN A 297 -13.75 17.11 12.23
N GLY A 298 -13.01 17.57 11.22
CA GLY A 298 -11.70 18.18 11.40
C GLY A 298 -10.61 17.16 11.68
N GLN A 299 -10.86 15.87 11.43
CA GLN A 299 -9.93 14.77 11.60
C GLN A 299 -9.87 13.95 10.31
N PHE A 300 -8.67 13.51 9.95
CA PHE A 300 -8.46 12.57 8.86
C PHE A 300 -8.84 11.15 9.31
N ASP A 301 -10.08 10.75 8.98
CA ASP A 301 -10.76 9.59 9.56
C ASP A 301 -11.28 8.56 8.55
N GLN A 302 -11.25 8.87 7.26
CA GLN A 302 -11.45 7.92 6.17
C GLN A 302 -10.15 7.74 5.36
N LEU A 303 -9.83 6.49 5.01
CA LEU A 303 -8.70 6.13 4.17
C LEU A 303 -9.18 5.32 2.98
N GLN A 304 -8.97 5.82 1.78
CA GLN A 304 -9.18 5.09 0.53
C GLN A 304 -7.83 4.82 -0.13
N TYR A 305 -7.66 3.64 -0.73
CA TYR A 305 -6.49 3.39 -1.58
C TYR A 305 -6.81 2.56 -2.81
N SER A 306 -5.99 2.74 -3.84
CA SER A 306 -5.94 1.91 -5.04
C SER A 306 -4.50 1.46 -5.23
N GLN A 307 -4.24 0.17 -5.03
CA GLN A 307 -2.93 -0.47 -5.18
C GLN A 307 -2.96 -1.40 -6.39
N THR A 308 -1.92 -1.34 -7.22
CA THR A 308 -1.77 -2.22 -8.39
C THR A 308 -0.36 -2.76 -8.46
N ILE A 309 -0.26 -4.08 -8.63
CA ILE A 309 0.96 -4.75 -9.08
C ILE A 309 0.78 -5.26 -10.50
N MET A 310 1.83 -5.17 -11.30
CA MET A 310 1.85 -5.73 -12.64
C MET A 310 2.54 -7.09 -12.61
N LEU A 311 1.81 -8.13 -12.98
CA LEU A 311 2.28 -9.52 -13.01
C LEU A 311 2.55 -9.94 -14.44
N LYS A 312 3.77 -10.34 -14.75
CA LYS A 312 4.12 -10.96 -16.02
C LYS A 312 4.02 -12.48 -15.87
N ILE A 313 3.05 -13.07 -16.56
CA ILE A 313 2.70 -14.49 -16.42
C ILE A 313 2.88 -15.19 -17.77
N PRO A 314 3.60 -16.33 -17.85
CA PRO A 314 3.66 -17.15 -19.04
C PRO A 314 2.36 -17.96 -19.20
N ILE A 315 1.53 -17.59 -20.18
CA ILE A 315 0.25 -18.23 -20.49
C ILE A 315 0.38 -19.06 -21.76
N VAL A 316 -0.02 -20.33 -21.71
CA VAL A 316 -0.15 -21.16 -22.91
C VAL A 316 -1.56 -20.95 -23.47
N LEU A 317 -1.65 -20.23 -24.60
CA LEU A 317 -2.92 -19.80 -25.19
C LEU A 317 -3.67 -20.92 -25.92
N LYS A 318 -2.95 -21.94 -26.41
CA LYS A 318 -3.52 -23.14 -27.04
C LYS A 318 -2.74 -24.38 -26.62
N PRO A 319 -3.41 -25.54 -26.48
CA PRO A 319 -2.73 -26.81 -26.24
C PRO A 319 -1.61 -27.07 -27.25
N GLY A 320 -0.39 -27.25 -26.75
CA GLY A 320 0.80 -27.53 -27.57
C GLY A 320 1.60 -26.30 -28.02
N ASP A 321 1.09 -25.08 -27.80
CA ASP A 321 1.84 -23.85 -28.09
C ASP A 321 2.88 -23.56 -26.98
N ALA A 322 3.92 -22.81 -27.35
CA ALA A 322 4.84 -22.24 -26.37
C ALA A 322 4.11 -21.18 -25.51
N PRO A 323 4.48 -21.02 -24.21
CA PRO A 323 3.92 -19.96 -23.39
C PRO A 323 4.20 -18.57 -23.98
N THR A 324 3.19 -17.70 -23.92
CA THR A 324 3.29 -16.28 -24.23
C THR A 324 3.27 -15.50 -22.93
N GLU A 325 4.22 -14.58 -22.74
CA GLU A 325 4.21 -13.69 -21.59
C GLU A 325 3.08 -12.65 -21.75
N ILE A 326 2.21 -12.56 -20.74
CA ILE A 326 1.10 -11.61 -20.67
C ILE A 326 1.22 -10.84 -19.37
N THR A 327 1.04 -9.52 -19.42
CA THR A 327 1.10 -8.67 -18.24
C THR A 327 -0.30 -8.41 -17.72
N PHE A 328 -0.61 -8.90 -16.52
CA PHE A 328 -1.89 -8.72 -15.85
C PHE A 328 -1.76 -7.71 -14.72
N PRO A 329 -2.66 -6.73 -14.61
CA PRO A 329 -2.79 -5.94 -13.39
C PRO A 329 -3.49 -6.79 -12.33
N HIS A 330 -2.90 -6.85 -11.14
CA HIS A 330 -3.56 -7.31 -9.91
C HIS A 330 -3.85 -6.08 -9.07
N ILE A 331 -5.13 -5.80 -8.88
CA ILE A 331 -5.61 -4.53 -8.34
C ILE A 331 -6.34 -4.81 -7.03
N THR A 332 -6.00 -4.05 -6.00
CA THR A 332 -6.66 -4.04 -4.70
C THR A 332 -7.10 -2.63 -4.37
N THR A 333 -8.33 -2.50 -3.89
CA THR A 333 -8.85 -1.24 -3.41
C THR A 333 -9.74 -1.43 -2.21
N ASN A 334 -9.71 -0.46 -1.29
CA ASN A 334 -10.56 -0.47 -0.10
C ASN A 334 -10.82 0.94 0.43
N THR A 335 -11.93 1.07 1.16
CA THR A 335 -12.23 2.22 2.01
C THR A 335 -12.28 1.78 3.46
N LEU A 336 -11.47 2.41 4.30
CA LEU A 336 -11.30 2.13 5.71
C LEU A 336 -11.65 3.34 6.55
N THR A 337 -12.01 3.09 7.80
CA THR A 337 -12.25 4.12 8.81
C THR A 337 -11.25 3.97 9.95
N LYS A 338 -10.72 5.09 10.42
CA LYS A 338 -9.78 5.11 11.54
C LYS A 338 -10.47 4.58 12.80
N VAL A 339 -9.83 3.66 13.51
CA VAL A 339 -10.30 3.18 14.81
C VAL A 339 -10.13 4.30 15.84
N PRO A 340 -11.20 4.72 16.54
CA PRO A 340 -11.11 5.82 17.51
C PRO A 340 -10.01 5.58 18.56
N GLY A 341 -9.20 6.61 18.81
CA GLY A 341 -8.10 6.57 19.78
C GLY A 341 -6.84 5.84 19.31
N SER A 342 -6.85 5.16 18.16
CA SER A 342 -5.70 4.39 17.67
C SER A 342 -4.53 5.23 17.18
N GLY A 343 -4.75 6.51 16.85
CA GLY A 343 -3.71 7.46 16.45
C GLY A 343 -2.92 8.07 17.62
N VAL A 344 -3.34 7.80 18.86
CA VAL A 344 -2.58 8.18 20.04
C VAL A 344 -1.53 7.09 20.24
N LEU A 345 -0.29 7.36 19.83
CA LEU A 345 0.86 6.58 20.33
C LEU A 345 0.73 6.58 21.85
N VAL A 346 0.71 5.40 22.47
CA VAL A 346 0.54 5.24 23.91
C VAL A 346 1.67 6.02 24.61
N GLY A 347 1.36 7.26 24.97
CA GLY A 347 2.30 8.22 25.52
C GLY A 347 1.95 8.50 26.97
N LYS A 348 2.96 8.31 27.82
CA LYS A 348 3.04 8.71 29.23
C LYS A 348 2.27 7.82 30.22
N ASN A 349 2.94 6.78 30.70
CA ASN A 349 2.98 6.51 32.13
C ASN A 349 4.41 6.68 32.62
#